data_AF-A0A4Q5KY79-F1
#
_entry.id   AF-A0A4Q5KY79-F1
#
_cell.length_a   1.000
_cell.length_b   1.000
_cell.length_c   1.000
_cell.angle_alpha   90.00
_cell.angle_beta   90.00
_cell.angle_gamma   90.00
#
_symmetry.space_group_name_H-M   'P 1'
#
loop_
_entity.id
_entity.type
_entity.pdbx_description
1 polymer ?
#
loop_
_entity_poly.entity_id
_entity_poly.type
_entity_poly.pdbx_seq_one_letter_code
_entity_poly.pdbx_strand_id
1 'polypeptide(L)'
;MITTLFNSESSYVVVTRKYLSRLVLPYEVLLDSQCYLINDVTIINANGALSFVQSGHFTDDLVLLEIVKATQKKAYSLSGLKKIWFATNDARDIFLDRSYANFDVGKLNCDVVALDQKDICSEVIIIAKPTKVSNKSDFVTEDGILALVYEKLITEPYSIVSLKNDFLRENKVNNVMDYLFGSQSLSVLEFEVQRAFSQQCLDNSLDYGWDAYNVLNSLNEQLSKSVKNDHQFEVWFQKVQALITGNSPLDIPLDDNGSHVLRAIILVLLNPELDNLVAIKAQLDKNIGEEVFKVAKSFVLLRSGYSLFEFHQRELLGDNRIFLQDLNAALHNKDFSIFTETGDRRAPVESSIESEAQQYEVAILSDEPRFLLSNIEYLSKSEDKLEGFNTYLIDGLIPNAGFNAELLETQDSDFTQLFYWLIDRRADNGKYKGKIGIDLLQIQSNLPLDYRFEVDASGVFLRLPPNIHNEIQLKQILTLVKDQLSIVKAINARKSSF
;
A
#
# COMPACT_ATOMS: atom_id res chain seq x y z
N MET A 1 -36.84 25.71 -13.18
CA MET A 1 -36.33 24.35 -12.87
C MET A 1 -35.81 24.43 -11.45
N ILE A 2 -36.45 23.76 -10.49
CA ILE A 2 -35.97 23.76 -9.09
C ILE A 2 -34.81 22.77 -9.06
N THR A 3 -33.57 23.27 -9.08
CA THR A 3 -32.39 22.45 -8.79
C THR A 3 -32.43 22.09 -7.31
N THR A 4 -32.83 20.86 -7.00
CA THR A 4 -32.75 20.32 -5.64
C THR A 4 -31.28 20.17 -5.28
N LEU A 5 -30.84 20.81 -4.19
CA LEU A 5 -29.45 20.79 -3.70
C LEU A 5 -28.92 19.36 -3.54
N PHE A 6 -29.80 18.45 -3.12
CA PHE A 6 -29.51 17.05 -2.93
C PHE A 6 -30.14 16.22 -4.05
N ASN A 7 -29.37 15.26 -4.57
CA ASN A 7 -29.79 14.28 -5.55
C ASN A 7 -30.79 13.28 -4.94
N SER A 8 -31.97 13.13 -5.57
CA SER A 8 -33.03 12.23 -5.13
C SER A 8 -32.70 10.75 -5.29
N GLU A 9 -31.73 10.41 -6.14
CA GLU A 9 -31.24 9.04 -6.36
C GLU A 9 -30.00 8.70 -5.52
N SER A 10 -29.70 9.51 -4.51
CA SER A 10 -28.64 9.25 -3.54
C SER A 10 -29.22 9.01 -2.14
N SER A 11 -28.46 8.29 -1.34
CA SER A 11 -28.66 8.14 0.10
C SER A 11 -27.69 9.06 0.82
N TYR A 12 -28.06 9.53 2.02
CA TYR A 12 -27.22 10.43 2.80
C TYR A 12 -27.07 9.91 4.22
N VAL A 13 -25.88 10.13 4.78
CA VAL A 13 -25.52 9.71 6.13
C VAL A 13 -24.72 10.82 6.81
N VAL A 14 -24.98 11.04 8.10
CA VAL A 14 -24.33 12.08 8.89
C VAL A 14 -23.31 11.45 9.81
N VAL A 15 -22.07 11.93 9.76
CA VAL A 15 -20.98 11.49 10.65
C VAL A 15 -20.17 12.66 11.16
N THR A 16 -19.35 12.42 12.18
CA THR A 16 -18.36 13.42 12.57
C THR A 16 -17.23 13.50 11.54
N ARG A 17 -16.72 14.71 11.29
CA ARG A 17 -15.53 14.94 10.46
C ARG A 17 -14.32 14.16 10.98
N LYS A 18 -14.20 14.04 12.30
CA LYS A 18 -13.14 13.24 12.96
C LYS A 18 -13.24 11.76 12.58
N TYR A 19 -14.44 11.17 12.64
CA TYR A 19 -14.66 9.77 12.24
C TYR A 19 -14.33 9.55 10.76
N LEU A 20 -14.80 10.45 9.88
CA LEU A 20 -14.45 10.41 8.45
C LEU A 20 -12.94 10.36 8.25
N SER A 21 -12.22 11.34 8.83
CA SER A 21 -10.77 11.51 8.62
C SER A 21 -9.90 10.41 9.23
N ARG A 22 -10.31 9.83 10.36
CA ARG A 22 -9.46 8.90 11.13
C ARG A 22 -9.78 7.43 10.91
N LEU A 23 -10.98 7.12 10.42
CA LEU A 23 -11.45 5.74 10.29
C LEU A 23 -12.04 5.49 8.90
N VAL A 24 -13.00 6.29 8.43
CA VAL A 24 -13.64 6.00 7.13
C VAL A 24 -12.65 6.07 5.96
N LEU A 25 -11.80 7.10 5.89
CA LEU A 25 -10.82 7.22 4.79
C LEU A 25 -9.66 6.22 4.89
N PRO A 26 -9.02 6.01 6.07
CA PRO A 26 -7.91 5.05 6.15
C PRO A 26 -8.34 3.61 5.88
N TYR A 27 -9.49 3.19 6.40
CA TYR A 27 -10.02 1.83 6.23
C TYR A 27 -10.92 1.68 4.99
N GLU A 28 -11.24 2.78 4.31
CA GLU A 28 -12.09 2.79 3.11
C GLU A 28 -13.47 2.13 3.28
N VAL A 29 -14.07 2.29 4.47
CA VAL A 29 -15.39 1.76 4.78
C VAL A 29 -16.12 2.62 5.81
N LEU A 30 -17.44 2.77 5.63
CA LEU A 30 -18.29 3.49 6.56
C LEU A 30 -19.12 2.50 7.39
N LEU A 31 -19.01 2.55 8.72
CA LEU A 31 -19.83 1.72 9.61
C LEU A 31 -21.12 2.44 10.02
N ASP A 32 -22.24 1.75 9.86
CA ASP A 32 -23.57 2.25 10.20
C ASP A 32 -23.70 2.62 11.68
N SER A 33 -23.10 1.81 12.56
CA SER A 33 -23.07 2.04 14.01
C SER A 33 -22.39 3.33 14.45
N GLN A 34 -21.65 3.99 13.55
CA GLN A 34 -20.90 5.23 13.79
C GLN A 34 -21.57 6.46 13.16
N CYS A 35 -22.71 6.25 12.51
CA CYS A 35 -23.50 7.31 11.91
C CYS A 35 -24.53 7.86 12.91
N TYR A 36 -24.95 9.10 12.68
CA TYR A 36 -26.03 9.73 13.44
C TYR A 36 -27.37 9.21 12.97
N LEU A 37 -28.32 9.09 13.90
CA LEU A 37 -29.72 8.85 13.58
C LEU A 37 -30.44 10.18 13.42
N ILE A 38 -31.10 10.37 12.29
CA ILE A 38 -31.94 11.51 11.98
C ILE A 38 -33.36 11.00 11.88
N ASN A 39 -34.24 11.39 12.81
CA ASN A 39 -35.59 10.83 12.96
C ASN A 39 -35.58 9.28 13.00
N ASP A 40 -34.73 8.73 13.87
CA ASP A 40 -34.55 7.29 14.12
C ASP A 40 -34.04 6.45 12.94
N VAL A 41 -33.57 7.08 11.85
CA VAL A 41 -32.95 6.39 10.72
C VAL A 41 -31.52 6.88 10.46
N THR A 42 -30.63 5.95 10.09
CA THR A 42 -29.23 6.28 9.75
C THR A 42 -29.10 6.83 8.33
N ILE A 43 -29.75 6.15 7.38
CA ILE A 43 -29.79 6.59 5.98
C ILE A 43 -31.01 7.47 5.77
N ILE A 44 -30.78 8.72 5.35
CA ILE A 44 -31.82 9.65 4.94
C ILE A 44 -31.81 9.86 3.43
N ASN A 45 -32.96 10.23 2.88
CA ASN A 45 -33.09 10.64 1.48
C ASN A 45 -32.77 12.14 1.32
N ALA A 46 -32.84 12.64 0.09
CA ALA A 46 -32.59 14.05 -0.22
C ALA A 46 -33.44 15.04 0.60
N ASN A 47 -34.71 14.70 0.88
CA ASN A 47 -35.57 15.54 1.70
C ASN A 47 -35.12 15.53 3.16
N GLY A 48 -34.78 14.36 3.72
CA GLY A 48 -34.25 14.26 5.08
C GLY A 48 -32.92 15.00 5.24
N ALA A 49 -32.04 14.92 4.24
CA ALA A 49 -30.79 15.68 4.21
C ALA A 49 -31.04 17.20 4.18
N LEU A 50 -32.01 17.64 3.36
CA LEU A 50 -32.41 19.05 3.29
C LEU A 50 -32.98 19.53 4.63
N SER A 51 -33.89 18.78 5.22
CA SER A 51 -34.46 19.10 6.52
C SER A 51 -33.36 19.16 7.59
N PHE A 52 -32.45 18.18 7.64
CA PHE A 52 -31.34 18.16 8.59
C PHE A 52 -30.48 19.43 8.50
N VAL A 53 -30.10 19.83 7.29
CA VAL A 53 -29.36 21.09 7.06
C VAL A 53 -30.17 22.30 7.53
N GLN A 54 -31.45 22.38 7.16
CA GLN A 54 -32.33 23.52 7.48
C GLN A 54 -32.71 23.61 8.96
N SER A 55 -32.51 22.55 9.74
CA SER A 55 -32.77 22.55 11.19
C SER A 55 -31.73 23.35 12.00
N GLY A 56 -30.62 23.75 11.38
CA GLY A 56 -29.52 24.45 12.07
C GLY A 56 -28.60 23.55 12.90
N HIS A 57 -28.80 22.23 12.87
CA HIS A 57 -27.95 21.27 13.57
C HIS A 57 -26.69 20.84 12.79
N PHE A 58 -26.58 21.22 11.51
CA PHE A 58 -25.42 20.88 10.69
C PHE A 58 -24.26 21.84 10.99
N THR A 59 -23.35 21.41 11.86
CA THR A 59 -22.18 22.18 12.32
C THR A 59 -20.88 21.71 11.67
N ASP A 60 -19.81 22.49 11.79
CA ASP A 60 -18.47 22.20 11.21
C ASP A 60 -17.79 20.92 11.72
N ASP A 61 -18.27 20.36 12.83
CA ASP A 61 -17.80 19.07 13.35
C ASP A 61 -18.43 17.88 12.64
N LEU A 62 -19.50 18.12 11.88
CA LEU A 62 -20.24 17.12 11.13
C LEU A 62 -19.95 17.25 9.64
N VAL A 63 -20.12 16.13 8.95
CA VAL A 63 -20.14 16.06 7.49
C VAL A 63 -21.35 15.23 7.08
N LEU A 64 -21.95 15.62 5.96
CA LEU A 64 -23.02 14.86 5.33
C LEU A 64 -22.41 14.16 4.12
N LEU A 65 -22.39 12.83 4.14
CA LEU A 65 -21.86 12.02 3.05
C LEU A 65 -23.01 11.66 2.11
N GLU A 66 -22.88 12.04 0.84
CA GLU A 66 -23.74 11.55 -0.24
C GLU A 66 -23.17 10.25 -0.78
N ILE A 67 -23.95 9.17 -0.65
CA ILE A 67 -23.58 7.84 -1.13
C ILE A 67 -24.58 7.35 -2.19
N VAL A 68 -24.17 6.37 -2.99
CA VAL A 68 -25.08 5.62 -3.87
C VAL A 68 -26.28 5.13 -3.05
N LYS A 69 -27.45 5.16 -3.67
CA LYS A 69 -28.71 4.72 -3.06
C LYS A 69 -28.53 3.36 -2.40
N ALA A 70 -28.66 3.34 -1.09
CA ALA A 70 -28.38 2.19 -0.25
C ALA A 70 -29.58 1.87 0.64
N THR A 71 -29.75 0.58 0.91
CA THR A 71 -30.58 0.09 2.01
C THR A 71 -29.73 0.00 3.28
N GLN A 72 -30.40 -0.05 4.43
CA GLN A 72 -29.72 -0.18 5.73
C GLN A 72 -28.85 -1.45 5.78
N LYS A 73 -27.55 -1.27 6.03
CA LYS A 73 -26.54 -2.33 6.19
C LYS A 73 -25.67 -2.05 7.41
N LYS A 74 -24.76 -2.97 7.77
CA LYS A 74 -23.79 -2.72 8.86
C LYS A 74 -22.65 -1.82 8.41
N ALA A 75 -22.25 -1.95 7.15
CA ALA A 75 -21.16 -1.21 6.55
C ALA A 75 -21.49 -0.82 5.11
N TYR A 76 -20.95 0.32 4.66
CA TYR A 76 -21.09 0.86 3.31
C TYR A 76 -19.71 1.05 2.69
N SER A 77 -19.57 0.63 1.43
CA SER A 77 -18.33 0.74 0.67
C SER A 77 -18.01 2.20 0.37
N LEU A 78 -16.73 2.58 0.47
CA LEU A 78 -16.28 3.92 0.08
C LEU A 78 -16.37 4.14 -1.44
N SER A 79 -16.40 3.08 -2.26
CA SER A 79 -16.63 3.18 -3.71
C SER A 79 -17.96 3.86 -4.05
N GLY A 80 -18.93 3.75 -3.14
CA GLY A 80 -20.24 4.38 -3.26
C GLY A 80 -20.28 5.84 -2.83
N LEU A 81 -19.19 6.43 -2.33
CA LEU A 81 -19.14 7.83 -1.93
C LEU A 81 -19.12 8.73 -3.16
N LYS A 82 -20.16 9.56 -3.30
CA LYS A 82 -20.29 10.51 -4.41
C LYS A 82 -19.79 11.89 -4.06
N LYS A 83 -20.07 12.36 -2.84
CA LYS A 83 -19.77 13.73 -2.40
C LYS A 83 -19.75 13.85 -0.88
N ILE A 84 -18.89 14.73 -0.37
CA ILE A 84 -18.83 15.13 1.04
C ILE A 84 -19.30 16.58 1.14
N TRP A 85 -20.37 16.78 1.88
CA TRP A 85 -20.93 18.10 2.14
C TRP A 85 -20.45 18.63 3.48
N PHE A 86 -20.02 19.90 3.48
CA PHE A 86 -19.58 20.66 4.66
C PHE A 86 -20.56 21.79 4.97
N ALA A 87 -20.63 22.17 6.25
CA ALA A 87 -21.46 23.27 6.71
C ALA A 87 -20.93 24.64 6.27
N THR A 88 -19.61 24.79 6.22
CA THR A 88 -18.92 26.06 5.87
C THR A 88 -17.71 25.81 4.96
N ASN A 89 -17.26 26.86 4.27
CA ASN A 89 -16.01 26.84 3.50
C ASN A 89 -14.81 26.58 4.40
N ASP A 90 -14.73 27.24 5.56
CA ASP A 90 -13.64 27.04 6.52
C ASP A 90 -13.51 25.57 6.93
N ALA A 91 -14.62 24.88 7.21
CA ALA A 91 -14.60 23.46 7.59
C ALA A 91 -14.10 22.55 6.45
N ARG A 92 -14.46 22.87 5.21
CA ARG A 92 -14.02 22.18 3.99
C ARG A 92 -12.53 22.42 3.76
N ASP A 93 -12.09 23.66 3.79
CA ASP A 93 -10.71 24.03 3.49
C ASP A 93 -9.75 23.45 4.54
N ILE A 94 -10.10 23.52 5.83
CA ILE A 94 -9.35 22.83 6.91
C ILE A 94 -9.25 21.32 6.68
N PHE A 95 -10.28 20.71 6.09
CA PHE A 95 -10.27 19.28 5.81
C PHE A 95 -9.37 18.94 4.61
N LEU A 96 -9.40 19.75 3.55
CA LEU A 96 -8.61 19.58 2.33
C LEU A 96 -7.12 19.92 2.52
N ASP A 97 -6.82 20.92 3.36
CA ASP A 97 -5.44 21.34 3.67
C ASP A 97 -4.68 20.33 4.53
N ARG A 98 -5.38 19.35 5.11
CA ARG A 98 -4.73 18.27 5.86
C ARG A 98 -4.17 17.23 4.90
N SER A 99 -2.87 17.00 4.99
CA SER A 99 -2.23 15.85 4.35
C SER A 99 -2.55 14.57 5.14
N TYR A 100 -3.07 13.56 4.46
CA TYR A 100 -3.27 12.22 5.00
C TYR A 100 -2.32 11.27 4.27
N ALA A 101 -1.49 10.53 5.01
CA ALA A 101 -0.50 9.62 4.40
C ALA A 101 -1.16 8.54 3.53
N ASN A 102 -2.36 8.11 3.93
CA ASN A 102 -3.05 6.94 3.41
C ASN A 102 -4.12 7.27 2.35
N PHE A 103 -4.46 8.55 2.16
CA PHE A 103 -5.56 8.93 1.27
C PHE A 103 -5.35 10.33 0.67
N ASP A 104 -5.54 10.47 -0.64
CA ASP A 104 -5.51 11.78 -1.31
C ASP A 104 -6.89 12.44 -1.26
N VAL A 105 -7.02 13.48 -0.43
CA VAL A 105 -8.26 14.26 -0.31
C VAL A 105 -8.57 15.10 -1.55
N GLY A 106 -7.59 15.35 -2.42
CA GLY A 106 -7.79 16.03 -3.70
C GLY A 106 -8.68 15.24 -4.67
N LYS A 107 -8.78 13.93 -4.49
CA LYS A 107 -9.68 13.05 -5.26
C LYS A 107 -11.12 13.06 -4.74
N LEU A 108 -11.40 13.67 -3.59
CA LEU A 108 -12.73 13.70 -3.02
C LEU A 108 -13.54 14.85 -3.60
N ASN A 109 -14.78 14.55 -3.97
CA ASN A 109 -15.74 15.58 -4.35
C ASN A 109 -16.30 16.23 -3.07
N CYS A 110 -15.82 17.44 -2.78
CA CYS A 110 -16.15 18.18 -1.55
C CYS A 110 -16.83 19.51 -1.86
N ASP A 111 -18.01 19.72 -1.32
CA ASP A 111 -18.80 20.96 -1.48
C ASP A 111 -19.31 21.51 -0.15
N VAL A 112 -19.71 22.77 -0.16
CA VAL A 112 -20.36 23.44 0.97
C VAL A 112 -21.84 23.60 0.69
N VAL A 113 -22.65 23.43 1.73
CA VAL A 113 -24.07 23.72 1.62
C VAL A 113 -24.27 25.24 1.62
N ALA A 114 -24.50 25.80 0.43
CA ALA A 114 -24.91 27.19 0.25
C ALA A 114 -26.30 27.41 0.85
N LEU A 115 -26.35 28.02 2.04
CA LEU A 115 -27.57 28.27 2.84
C LEU A 115 -28.26 29.59 2.48
N ASP A 116 -27.71 30.34 1.53
CA ASP A 116 -27.99 31.76 1.28
C ASP A 116 -29.46 32.08 0.91
N GLN A 117 -30.31 31.08 0.65
CA GLN A 117 -31.75 31.27 0.42
C GLN A 117 -32.61 30.04 0.75
N LYS A 118 -32.66 29.56 1.99
CA LYS A 118 -33.58 28.46 2.34
C LYS A 118 -34.31 28.68 3.65
N ASP A 119 -35.64 28.62 3.57
CA ASP A 119 -36.56 28.69 4.71
C ASP A 119 -36.13 27.71 5.81
N ILE A 120 -36.19 28.16 7.07
CA ILE A 120 -35.93 27.33 8.25
C ILE A 120 -36.97 26.21 8.26
N CYS A 121 -36.52 24.97 8.39
CA CYS A 121 -37.44 23.83 8.51
C CYS A 121 -38.26 24.00 9.79
N SER A 122 -39.58 24.10 9.66
CA SER A 122 -40.49 24.21 10.81
C SER A 122 -40.73 22.88 11.52
N GLU A 123 -40.33 21.75 10.92
CA GLU A 123 -40.47 20.43 11.51
C GLU A 123 -39.35 20.15 12.52
N VAL A 124 -39.73 19.58 13.67
CA VAL A 124 -38.76 19.17 14.69
C VAL A 124 -38.01 17.95 14.19
N ILE A 125 -36.69 18.07 14.04
CA ILE A 125 -35.81 16.96 13.69
C ILE A 125 -35.18 16.40 14.96
N ILE A 126 -35.28 15.10 15.14
CA ILE A 126 -34.66 14.38 16.25
C ILE A 126 -33.30 13.86 15.78
N ILE A 127 -32.24 14.20 16.51
CA ILE A 127 -30.87 13.78 16.20
C ILE A 127 -30.33 13.00 17.38
N ALA A 128 -29.97 11.73 17.14
CA ALA A 128 -29.25 10.93 18.11
C ALA A 128 -27.83 10.62 17.63
N LYS A 129 -26.87 10.82 18.54
CA LYS A 129 -25.46 10.46 18.32
C LYS A 129 -25.30 8.93 18.30
N PRO A 130 -24.30 8.40 17.60
CA PRO A 130 -23.97 6.98 17.68
C PRO A 130 -23.70 6.58 19.13
N THR A 131 -24.25 5.44 19.55
CA THR A 131 -24.15 4.93 20.93
C THR A 131 -22.81 4.26 21.21
N LYS A 132 -22.12 3.77 20.18
CA LYS A 132 -20.83 3.09 20.27
C LYS A 132 -19.70 4.06 19.95
N VAL A 133 -18.74 4.20 20.88
CA VAL A 133 -17.52 4.97 20.64
C VAL A 133 -16.72 4.30 19.51
N SER A 134 -16.27 5.09 18.53
CA SER A 134 -15.46 4.57 17.42
C SER A 134 -14.16 3.96 17.94
N ASN A 135 -13.94 2.68 17.67
CA ASN A 135 -12.71 1.98 18.03
C ASN A 135 -12.06 1.38 16.79
N LYS A 136 -10.74 1.54 16.65
CA LYS A 136 -9.97 0.92 15.57
C LYS A 136 -10.09 -0.61 15.59
N SER A 137 -10.27 -1.20 16.77
CA SER A 137 -10.48 -2.65 16.96
C SER A 137 -11.60 -3.22 16.08
N ASP A 138 -12.60 -2.40 15.77
CA ASP A 138 -13.76 -2.82 14.97
C ASP A 138 -13.41 -3.07 13.49
N PHE A 139 -12.19 -2.71 13.06
CA PHE A 139 -11.74 -2.79 11.67
C PHE A 139 -10.56 -3.75 11.47
N VAL A 140 -9.85 -4.15 12.54
CA VAL A 140 -8.54 -4.84 12.46
C VAL A 140 -8.60 -6.13 11.64
N THR A 141 -9.64 -6.94 11.83
CA THR A 141 -9.75 -8.24 11.13
C THR A 141 -9.93 -8.05 9.63
N GLU A 142 -10.90 -7.23 9.24
CA GLU A 142 -11.17 -6.92 7.84
C GLU A 142 -9.98 -6.21 7.19
N ASP A 143 -9.34 -5.28 7.89
CA ASP A 143 -8.17 -4.54 7.40
C ASP A 143 -6.97 -5.44 7.13
N GLY A 144 -6.71 -6.43 7.99
CA GLY A 144 -5.69 -7.45 7.77
C GLY A 144 -6.00 -8.34 6.57
N ILE A 145 -7.26 -8.73 6.37
CA ILE A 145 -7.69 -9.48 5.18
C ILE A 145 -7.47 -8.67 3.91
N LEU A 146 -7.82 -7.37 3.92
CA LEU A 146 -7.58 -6.49 2.77
C LEU A 146 -6.09 -6.38 2.43
N ALA A 147 -5.20 -6.39 3.43
CA ALA A 147 -3.75 -6.35 3.17
C ALA A 147 -3.26 -7.57 2.39
N LEU A 148 -3.78 -8.75 2.75
CA LEU A 148 -3.48 -10.00 2.05
C LEU A 148 -4.04 -10.01 0.63
N VAL A 149 -5.28 -9.53 0.45
CA VAL A 149 -5.91 -9.44 -0.87
C VAL A 149 -5.17 -8.43 -1.74
N TYR A 150 -4.81 -7.27 -1.19
CA TYR A 150 -4.00 -6.25 -1.86
C TYR A 150 -2.69 -6.83 -2.40
N GLU A 151 -1.94 -7.54 -1.56
CA GLU A 151 -0.68 -8.18 -1.97
C GLU A 151 -0.91 -9.17 -3.12
N LYS A 152 -1.98 -9.98 -3.03
CA LYS A 152 -2.33 -10.92 -4.10
C LYS A 152 -2.73 -10.21 -5.39
N LEU A 153 -3.43 -9.07 -5.33
CA LEU A 153 -3.82 -8.32 -6.51
C LEU A 153 -2.66 -7.64 -7.21
N ILE A 154 -1.65 -7.18 -6.46
CA ILE A 154 -0.45 -6.57 -7.07
C ILE A 154 0.45 -7.62 -7.71
N THR A 155 0.57 -8.78 -7.08
CA THR A 155 1.40 -9.89 -7.58
C THR A 155 0.72 -10.72 -8.67
N GLU A 156 -0.61 -10.85 -8.62
CA GLU A 156 -1.44 -11.61 -9.56
C GLU A 156 -2.68 -10.80 -10.00
N PRO A 157 -2.54 -9.75 -10.85
CA PRO A 157 -3.64 -8.82 -11.18
C PRO A 157 -4.87 -9.47 -11.84
N TYR A 158 -4.66 -10.55 -12.58
CA TYR A 158 -5.72 -11.30 -13.26
C TYR A 158 -6.59 -12.15 -12.31
N SER A 159 -6.26 -12.17 -11.00
CA SER A 159 -6.93 -13.00 -10.01
C SER A 159 -8.30 -12.49 -9.55
N ILE A 160 -8.72 -11.26 -9.88
CA ILE A 160 -9.95 -10.65 -9.34
C ILE A 160 -11.20 -11.48 -9.61
N VAL A 161 -11.34 -12.00 -10.83
CA VAL A 161 -12.50 -12.84 -11.18
C VAL A 161 -12.50 -14.13 -10.37
N SER A 162 -11.33 -14.75 -10.19
CA SER A 162 -11.18 -15.92 -9.32
C SER A 162 -11.52 -15.57 -7.88
N LEU A 163 -10.95 -14.48 -7.35
CA LEU A 163 -11.19 -14.02 -5.99
C LEU A 163 -12.68 -13.79 -5.73
N LYS A 164 -13.37 -13.04 -6.60
CA LYS A 164 -14.81 -12.81 -6.49
C LYS A 164 -15.58 -14.14 -6.40
N ASN A 165 -15.26 -15.09 -7.28
CA ASN A 165 -15.89 -16.41 -7.26
C ASN A 165 -15.57 -17.20 -5.98
N ASP A 166 -14.34 -17.11 -5.49
CA ASP A 166 -13.90 -17.80 -4.27
C ASP A 166 -14.61 -17.20 -3.04
N PHE A 167 -14.71 -15.88 -2.93
CA PHE A 167 -15.49 -15.20 -1.88
C PHE A 167 -16.98 -15.57 -1.91
N LEU A 168 -17.57 -15.70 -3.10
CA LEU A 168 -18.96 -16.15 -3.28
C LEU A 168 -19.17 -17.62 -2.86
N ARG A 169 -18.16 -18.47 -3.05
CA ARG A 169 -18.23 -19.90 -2.70
C ARG A 169 -18.02 -20.14 -1.21
N GLU A 170 -17.00 -19.51 -0.64
CA GLU A 170 -16.50 -19.84 0.69
C GLU A 170 -17.39 -19.28 1.82
N ASN A 171 -18.16 -18.21 1.57
CA ASN A 171 -19.20 -17.62 2.44
C ASN A 171 -18.85 -17.39 3.93
N LYS A 172 -17.62 -17.68 4.36
CA LYS A 172 -17.10 -17.59 5.72
C LYS A 172 -15.69 -16.99 5.70
N VAL A 173 -15.46 -16.02 6.57
CA VAL A 173 -14.19 -15.29 6.69
C VAL A 173 -12.99 -16.21 6.96
N ASN A 174 -13.14 -17.23 7.80
CA ASN A 174 -12.05 -18.16 8.09
C ASN A 174 -11.61 -18.97 6.86
N ASN A 175 -12.53 -19.27 5.95
CA ASN A 175 -12.21 -19.99 4.73
C ASN A 175 -11.48 -19.10 3.72
N VAL A 176 -11.81 -17.79 3.70
CA VAL A 176 -11.07 -16.78 2.94
C VAL A 176 -9.63 -16.71 3.44
N MET A 177 -9.43 -16.65 4.76
CA MET A 177 -8.08 -16.61 5.34
C MET A 177 -7.27 -17.83 4.94
N ASP A 178 -7.82 -19.04 5.06
CA ASP A 178 -7.14 -20.26 4.61
C ASP A 178 -6.75 -20.20 3.13
N TYR A 179 -7.65 -19.67 2.29
CA TYR A 179 -7.38 -19.52 0.88
C TYR A 179 -6.24 -18.52 0.61
N LEU A 180 -6.25 -17.36 1.27
CA LEU A 180 -5.22 -16.33 1.11
C LEU A 180 -3.84 -16.81 1.56
N PHE A 181 -3.80 -17.70 2.55
CA PHE A 181 -2.57 -18.33 3.02
C PHE A 181 -2.16 -19.59 2.23
N GLY A 182 -2.94 -20.03 1.24
CA GLY A 182 -2.65 -21.24 0.46
C GLY A 182 -2.69 -22.52 1.29
N SER A 183 -3.55 -22.57 2.30
CA SER A 183 -3.50 -23.60 3.34
C SER A 183 -3.88 -25.01 2.87
N GLN A 184 -4.33 -25.20 1.62
CA GLN A 184 -4.89 -26.47 1.15
C GLN A 184 -3.86 -27.61 1.05
N SER A 185 -2.58 -27.29 0.91
CA SER A 185 -1.49 -28.27 0.83
C SER A 185 -0.79 -28.52 2.17
N LEU A 186 -1.22 -27.87 3.26
CA LEU A 186 -0.56 -27.98 4.56
C LEU A 186 -0.90 -29.29 5.28
N SER A 187 0.04 -29.76 6.08
CA SER A 187 -0.22 -30.83 7.05
C SER A 187 -1.24 -30.37 8.11
N VAL A 188 -1.91 -31.31 8.78
CA VAL A 188 -2.87 -31.00 9.86
C VAL A 188 -2.25 -30.12 10.95
N LEU A 189 -0.99 -30.38 11.28
CA LEU A 189 -0.22 -29.59 12.24
C LEU A 189 -0.02 -28.16 11.74
N GLU A 190 0.49 -27.99 10.53
CA GLU A 190 0.80 -26.66 9.98
C GLU A 190 -0.44 -25.83 9.75
N PHE A 191 -1.53 -26.46 9.32
CA PHE A 191 -2.82 -25.83 9.14
C PHE A 191 -3.35 -25.25 10.47
N GLU A 192 -3.32 -26.05 11.55
CA GLU A 192 -3.79 -25.59 12.86
C GLU A 192 -2.89 -24.48 13.42
N VAL A 193 -1.57 -24.64 13.29
CA VAL A 193 -0.59 -23.62 13.74
C VAL A 193 -0.74 -22.32 12.96
N GLN A 194 -0.88 -22.38 11.63
CA GLN A 194 -1.06 -21.19 10.78
C GLN A 194 -2.33 -20.42 11.18
N ARG A 195 -3.45 -21.12 11.41
CA ARG A 195 -4.70 -20.50 11.85
C ARG A 195 -4.56 -19.83 13.22
N ALA A 196 -4.00 -20.54 14.19
CA ALA A 196 -3.82 -19.99 15.53
C ALA A 196 -2.88 -18.78 15.52
N PHE A 197 -1.78 -18.84 14.76
CA PHE A 197 -0.85 -17.73 14.65
C PHE A 197 -1.40 -16.55 13.85
N SER A 198 -2.26 -16.80 12.84
CA SER A 198 -3.00 -15.72 12.16
C SER A 198 -3.86 -14.93 13.13
N GLN A 199 -4.53 -15.61 14.06
CA GLN A 199 -5.30 -14.95 15.12
C GLN A 199 -4.38 -14.12 16.04
N GLN A 200 -3.20 -14.65 16.40
CA GLN A 200 -2.22 -13.89 17.18
C GLN A 200 -1.78 -12.60 16.47
N CYS A 201 -1.61 -12.63 15.15
CA CYS A 201 -1.27 -11.44 14.36
C CYS A 201 -2.36 -10.37 14.43
N LEU A 202 -3.64 -10.78 14.42
CA LEU A 202 -4.78 -9.86 14.53
C LEU A 202 -4.95 -9.31 15.95
N ASP A 203 -4.83 -10.17 16.97
CA ASP A 203 -4.97 -9.79 18.38
C ASP A 203 -3.83 -8.86 18.83
N ASN A 204 -2.66 -8.96 18.19
CA ASN A 204 -1.47 -8.15 18.43
C ASN A 204 -1.14 -7.25 17.21
N SER A 205 -2.19 -6.64 16.63
CA SER A 205 -2.01 -5.66 15.55
C SER A 205 -1.12 -4.49 15.98
N LEU A 206 -0.69 -3.67 15.02
CA LEU A 206 0.25 -2.59 15.29
C LEU A 206 -0.19 -1.62 16.40
N ASP A 207 -1.49 -1.38 16.55
CA ASP A 207 -2.02 -0.52 17.60
C ASP A 207 -1.91 -1.14 19.01
N TYR A 208 -1.77 -2.47 19.13
CA TYR A 208 -1.69 -3.21 20.40
C TYR A 208 -0.27 -3.62 20.81
N GLY A 209 0.70 -3.50 19.90
CA GLY A 209 2.10 -3.82 20.15
C GLY A 209 2.44 -5.30 19.88
N TRP A 210 3.71 -5.66 20.07
CA TRP A 210 4.20 -7.01 19.82
C TRP A 210 5.15 -7.46 20.93
N ASP A 211 4.79 -8.54 21.62
CA ASP A 211 5.65 -9.22 22.58
C ASP A 211 5.79 -10.68 22.15
N ALA A 212 6.96 -11.02 21.60
CA ALA A 212 7.22 -12.34 21.04
C ALA A 212 7.04 -13.49 22.06
N TYR A 213 7.32 -13.24 23.35
CA TYR A 213 7.19 -14.24 24.40
C TYR A 213 5.72 -14.50 24.73
N ASN A 214 4.94 -13.44 24.90
CA ASN A 214 3.50 -13.57 25.15
C ASN A 214 2.78 -14.18 23.96
N VAL A 215 3.10 -13.73 22.74
CA VAL A 215 2.53 -14.27 21.49
C VAL A 215 2.82 -15.77 21.35
N LEU A 216 4.06 -16.20 21.59
CA LEU A 216 4.43 -17.62 21.50
C LEU A 216 3.69 -18.47 22.53
N ASN A 217 3.55 -17.99 23.77
CA ASN A 217 2.83 -18.71 24.82
C ASN A 217 1.32 -18.78 24.54
N SER A 218 0.72 -17.67 24.10
CA SER A 218 -0.70 -17.63 23.71
C SER A 218 -0.99 -18.51 22.50
N LEU A 219 -0.09 -18.56 21.50
CA LEU A 219 -0.15 -19.53 20.41
C LEU A 219 -0.22 -20.94 20.97
N ASN A 220 0.72 -21.32 21.84
CA ASN A 220 0.73 -22.65 22.43
C ASN A 220 -0.59 -22.93 23.17
N GLU A 221 -1.09 -22.01 24.00
CA GLU A 221 -2.35 -22.20 24.73
C GLU A 221 -3.54 -22.52 23.81
N GLN A 222 -3.65 -21.87 22.65
CA GLN A 222 -4.74 -22.04 21.69
C GLN A 222 -4.70 -23.37 20.92
N LEU A 223 -3.55 -24.02 20.83
CA LEU A 223 -3.39 -25.27 20.07
C LEU A 223 -4.00 -26.48 20.79
N SER A 224 -4.45 -27.45 20.01
CA SER A 224 -4.98 -28.73 20.45
C SER A 224 -3.91 -29.58 21.14
N LYS A 225 -4.35 -30.51 21.99
CA LYS A 225 -3.43 -31.47 22.64
C LYS A 225 -2.68 -32.35 21.63
N SER A 226 -3.28 -32.63 20.47
CA SER A 226 -2.65 -33.39 19.39
C SER A 226 -1.44 -32.65 18.83
N VAL A 227 -1.57 -31.37 18.52
CA VAL A 227 -0.45 -30.56 17.99
C VAL A 227 0.61 -30.34 19.07
N LYS A 228 0.20 -30.07 20.31
CA LYS A 228 1.14 -29.89 21.44
C LYS A 228 2.03 -31.10 21.70
N ASN A 229 1.51 -32.29 21.49
CA ASN A 229 2.23 -33.55 21.70
C ASN A 229 2.94 -34.04 20.44
N ASP A 230 2.83 -33.32 19.32
CA ASP A 230 3.58 -33.64 18.12
C ASP A 230 5.06 -33.33 18.33
N HIS A 231 5.92 -34.31 18.04
CA HIS A 231 7.35 -34.20 18.29
C HIS A 231 8.00 -33.05 17.51
N GLN A 232 7.55 -32.77 16.29
CA GLN A 232 8.07 -31.68 15.47
C GLN A 232 7.74 -30.33 16.11
N PHE A 233 6.50 -30.15 16.56
CA PHE A 233 6.07 -28.91 17.22
C PHE A 233 6.74 -28.73 18.57
N GLU A 234 6.82 -29.77 19.40
CA GLU A 234 7.45 -29.70 20.72
C GLU A 234 8.92 -29.26 20.63
N VAL A 235 9.69 -29.89 19.72
CA VAL A 235 11.10 -29.54 19.49
C VAL A 235 11.23 -28.13 18.94
N TRP A 236 10.37 -27.74 17.99
CA TRP A 236 10.35 -26.38 17.45
C TRP A 236 10.06 -25.35 18.56
N PHE A 237 9.01 -25.56 19.35
CA PHE A 237 8.56 -24.65 20.40
C PHE A 237 9.66 -24.40 21.43
N GLN A 238 10.34 -25.46 21.90
CA GLN A 238 11.47 -25.33 22.82
C GLN A 238 12.61 -24.50 22.24
N LYS A 239 12.94 -24.70 20.96
CA LYS A 239 13.99 -23.92 20.28
C LYS A 239 13.60 -22.46 20.12
N VAL A 240 12.38 -22.16 19.69
CA VAL A 240 11.91 -20.78 19.54
C VAL A 240 11.86 -20.08 20.90
N GLN A 241 11.38 -20.76 21.94
CA GLN A 241 11.34 -20.20 23.29
C GLN A 241 12.75 -19.86 23.80
N ALA A 242 13.74 -20.73 23.56
CA ALA A 242 15.14 -20.46 23.92
C ALA A 242 15.74 -19.30 23.11
N LEU A 243 15.38 -19.16 21.84
CA LEU A 243 15.82 -18.08 20.96
C LEU A 243 15.29 -16.72 21.45
N ILE A 244 13.98 -16.60 21.69
CA ILE A 244 13.37 -15.32 22.10
C ILE A 244 13.75 -14.89 23.52
N THR A 245 14.15 -15.83 24.38
CA THR A 245 14.62 -15.53 25.75
C THR A 245 16.13 -15.27 25.84
N GLY A 246 16.87 -15.37 24.73
CA GLY A 246 18.32 -15.15 24.69
C GLY A 246 19.14 -16.27 25.36
N ASN A 247 18.54 -17.43 25.60
CA ASN A 247 19.16 -18.53 26.35
C ASN A 247 20.07 -19.43 25.50
N SER A 248 20.08 -19.29 24.17
CA SER A 248 21.08 -19.92 23.29
C SER A 248 21.15 -19.29 21.90
N PRO A 249 22.35 -19.24 21.28
CA PRO A 249 22.47 -19.06 19.84
C PRO A 249 21.96 -20.35 19.18
N LEU A 250 20.73 -20.34 18.71
CA LEU A 250 20.13 -21.44 17.98
C LEU A 250 20.18 -21.12 16.50
N ASP A 251 20.95 -21.92 15.77
CA ASP A 251 20.93 -21.94 14.31
C ASP A 251 19.72 -22.77 13.87
N ILE A 252 18.57 -22.10 13.68
CA ILE A 252 17.38 -22.70 13.07
C ILE A 252 17.43 -22.34 11.59
N PRO A 253 17.58 -23.31 10.68
CA PRO A 253 17.55 -23.03 9.25
C PRO A 253 16.21 -22.39 8.87
N LEU A 254 16.28 -21.28 8.13
CA LEU A 254 15.12 -20.54 7.62
C LEU A 254 14.89 -20.80 6.11
N ASP A 255 15.47 -21.89 5.60
CA ASP A 255 15.30 -22.35 4.22
C ASP A 255 13.92 -23.03 3.99
N ASP A 256 13.66 -23.47 2.77
CA ASP A 256 12.41 -24.16 2.41
C ASP A 256 12.41 -25.68 2.73
N ASN A 257 13.48 -26.20 3.34
CA ASN A 257 13.64 -27.63 3.64
C ASN A 257 12.90 -28.07 4.93
N GLY A 258 11.57 -28.16 4.91
CA GLY A 258 10.78 -28.56 6.08
C GLY A 258 9.48 -27.79 6.19
N SER A 259 9.04 -27.52 7.42
CA SER A 259 7.81 -26.75 7.63
C SER A 259 8.01 -25.27 7.36
N HIS A 260 7.34 -24.76 6.32
CA HIS A 260 7.40 -23.34 5.96
C HIS A 260 6.70 -22.48 7.01
N VAL A 261 5.57 -22.94 7.54
CA VAL A 261 4.78 -22.23 8.55
C VAL A 261 5.58 -22.02 9.84
N LEU A 262 6.16 -23.08 10.39
CA LEU A 262 6.91 -23.00 11.66
C LEU A 262 8.13 -22.08 11.54
N ARG A 263 8.79 -22.05 10.38
CA ARG A 263 9.93 -21.16 10.13
C ARG A 263 9.50 -19.73 9.90
N ALA A 264 8.42 -19.52 9.16
CA ALA A 264 7.84 -18.20 8.95
C ALA A 264 7.47 -17.54 10.28
N ILE A 265 6.91 -18.31 11.24
CA ILE A 265 6.59 -17.80 12.58
C ILE A 265 7.84 -17.27 13.30
N ILE A 266 8.99 -17.92 13.15
CA ILE A 266 10.26 -17.43 13.75
C ILE A 266 10.62 -16.07 13.17
N LEU A 267 10.56 -15.92 11.84
CA LEU A 267 10.83 -14.65 11.18
C LEU A 267 9.94 -13.53 11.70
N VAL A 268 8.63 -13.80 11.84
CA VAL A 268 7.64 -12.81 12.30
C VAL A 268 7.83 -12.47 13.78
N LEU A 269 8.11 -13.46 14.63
CA LEU A 269 8.37 -13.24 16.06
C LEU A 269 9.54 -12.28 16.28
N LEU A 270 10.60 -12.40 15.47
CA LEU A 270 11.79 -11.56 15.55
C LEU A 270 11.64 -10.25 14.77
N ASN A 271 10.87 -10.25 13.68
CA ASN A 271 10.73 -9.14 12.73
C ASN A 271 9.26 -8.92 12.38
N PRO A 272 8.46 -8.39 13.31
CA PRO A 272 7.01 -8.25 13.14
C PRO A 272 6.60 -7.09 12.21
N GLU A 273 7.57 -6.34 11.68
CA GLU A 273 7.39 -5.17 10.82
C GLU A 273 7.84 -5.49 9.39
N LEU A 274 7.09 -5.02 8.40
CA LEU A 274 7.30 -5.38 6.99
C LEU A 274 8.67 -4.93 6.48
N ASP A 275 9.07 -3.70 6.81
CA ASP A 275 10.36 -3.15 6.39
C ASP A 275 11.54 -3.95 6.95
N ASN A 276 11.45 -4.39 8.21
CA ASN A 276 12.48 -5.20 8.84
C ASN A 276 12.54 -6.60 8.21
N LEU A 277 11.39 -7.23 7.96
CA LEU A 277 11.30 -8.53 7.33
C LEU A 277 11.91 -8.50 5.92
N VAL A 278 11.55 -7.49 5.11
CA VAL A 278 12.09 -7.29 3.76
C VAL A 278 13.59 -7.00 3.79
N ALA A 279 14.05 -6.15 4.71
CA ALA A 279 15.47 -5.84 4.86
C ALA A 279 16.30 -7.08 5.20
N ILE A 280 15.79 -7.95 6.08
CA ILE A 280 16.47 -9.19 6.45
C ILE A 280 16.49 -10.18 5.30
N LYS A 281 15.40 -10.31 4.53
CA LYS A 281 15.41 -11.12 3.30
C LYS A 281 16.46 -10.60 2.31
N ALA A 282 16.56 -9.30 2.11
CA ALA A 282 17.58 -8.72 1.22
C ALA A 282 19.01 -8.97 1.70
N GLN A 283 19.25 -8.94 3.02
CA GLN A 283 20.59 -9.16 3.59
C GLN A 283 21.01 -10.63 3.61
N LEU A 284 20.06 -11.53 3.88
CA LEU A 284 20.29 -12.95 4.08
C LEU A 284 19.77 -13.80 2.92
N ASP A 285 19.63 -13.23 1.73
CA ASP A 285 18.85 -13.75 0.59
C ASP A 285 18.93 -15.27 0.36
N LYS A 286 20.13 -15.85 0.40
CA LYS A 286 20.37 -17.29 0.20
C LYS A 286 20.01 -18.19 1.39
N ASN A 287 19.81 -17.63 2.57
CA ASN A 287 19.55 -18.33 3.83
C ASN A 287 18.07 -18.33 4.23
N ILE A 288 17.23 -17.52 3.57
CA ILE A 288 15.79 -17.47 3.78
C ILE A 288 15.10 -18.01 2.54
N GLY A 289 14.36 -19.10 2.73
CA GLY A 289 13.55 -19.74 1.71
C GLY A 289 12.44 -18.83 1.19
N GLU A 290 12.06 -19.00 -0.07
CA GLU A 290 11.09 -18.11 -0.72
C GLU A 290 9.67 -18.37 -0.20
N GLU A 291 9.31 -19.64 0.00
CA GLU A 291 8.00 -20.01 0.56
C GLU A 291 7.92 -19.63 2.04
N VAL A 292 9.01 -19.80 2.80
CA VAL A 292 9.11 -19.31 4.18
C VAL A 292 8.89 -17.80 4.24
N PHE A 293 9.57 -17.04 3.37
CA PHE A 293 9.43 -15.59 3.32
C PHE A 293 8.02 -15.16 2.92
N LYS A 294 7.42 -15.80 1.92
CA LYS A 294 6.05 -15.52 1.46
C LYS A 294 5.03 -15.70 2.58
N VAL A 295 5.11 -16.80 3.34
CA VAL A 295 4.23 -17.05 4.49
C VAL A 295 4.48 -16.03 5.61
N ALA A 296 5.74 -15.68 5.90
CA ALA A 296 6.08 -14.67 6.89
C ALA A 296 5.54 -13.28 6.51
N LYS A 297 5.67 -12.90 5.24
CA LYS A 297 5.14 -11.65 4.70
C LYS A 297 3.63 -11.59 4.86
N SER A 298 2.90 -12.67 4.56
CA SER A 298 1.45 -12.74 4.80
C SER A 298 1.08 -12.52 6.27
N PHE A 299 1.80 -13.11 7.22
CA PHE A 299 1.54 -12.87 8.65
C PHE A 299 1.78 -11.39 9.05
N VAL A 300 2.87 -10.79 8.58
CA VAL A 300 3.17 -9.38 8.86
C VAL A 300 2.14 -8.45 8.22
N LEU A 301 1.69 -8.73 7.01
CA LEU A 301 0.62 -7.99 6.33
C LEU A 301 -0.70 -8.09 7.08
N LEU A 302 -1.06 -9.29 7.52
CA LEU A 302 -2.26 -9.53 8.33
C LEU A 302 -2.23 -8.72 9.63
N ARG A 303 -1.07 -8.64 10.28
CA ARG A 303 -0.87 -7.83 11.49
C ARG A 303 -0.95 -6.33 11.21
N SER A 304 -0.37 -5.89 10.10
CA SER A 304 -0.19 -4.47 9.80
C SER A 304 -1.47 -3.83 9.27
N GLY A 305 -2.21 -4.55 8.42
CA GLY A 305 -3.45 -4.09 7.83
C GLY A 305 -3.26 -3.15 6.63
N TYR A 306 -4.28 -3.09 5.78
CA TYR A 306 -4.30 -2.28 4.56
C TYR A 306 -4.33 -0.77 4.89
N SER A 307 -4.93 -0.41 6.02
CA SER A 307 -5.10 0.97 6.47
C SER A 307 -3.79 1.74 6.67
N LEU A 308 -2.65 1.04 6.75
CA LEU A 308 -1.33 1.65 6.89
C LEU A 308 -0.61 1.90 5.57
N PHE A 309 -1.05 1.30 4.46
CA PHE A 309 -0.45 1.61 3.17
C PHE A 309 -0.63 3.07 2.81
N GLU A 310 0.43 3.70 2.34
CA GLU A 310 0.39 5.06 1.85
C GLU A 310 -0.48 5.15 0.60
N PHE A 311 -0.99 6.35 0.33
CA PHE A 311 -1.86 6.62 -0.81
C PHE A 311 -1.24 6.11 -2.12
N HIS A 312 0.05 6.36 -2.35
CA HIS A 312 0.74 5.95 -3.58
C HIS A 312 0.83 4.43 -3.74
N GLN A 313 0.91 3.68 -2.64
CA GLN A 313 0.89 2.21 -2.66
C GLN A 313 -0.51 1.72 -3.07
N ARG A 314 -1.57 2.30 -2.48
CA ARG A 314 -2.96 1.95 -2.80
C ARG A 314 -3.32 2.24 -4.25
N GLU A 315 -2.73 3.27 -4.84
CA GLU A 315 -2.92 3.64 -6.25
C GLU A 315 -2.37 2.61 -7.24
N LEU A 316 -1.44 1.74 -6.82
CA LEU A 316 -0.92 0.66 -7.67
C LEU A 316 -2.03 -0.29 -8.14
N LEU A 317 -3.15 -0.37 -7.42
CA LEU A 317 -4.30 -1.16 -7.83
C LEU A 317 -5.12 -0.53 -8.96
N GLY A 318 -4.98 0.77 -9.22
CA GLY A 318 -5.84 1.50 -10.16
C GLY A 318 -7.34 1.23 -9.90
N ASP A 319 -8.07 0.86 -10.94
CA ASP A 319 -9.50 0.55 -10.87
C ASP A 319 -9.82 -0.63 -9.93
N ASN A 320 -8.86 -1.52 -9.68
CA ASN A 320 -9.05 -2.68 -8.80
C ASN A 320 -9.21 -2.29 -7.33
N ARG A 321 -8.88 -1.04 -6.95
CA ARG A 321 -9.15 -0.51 -5.61
C ARG A 321 -10.64 -0.54 -5.26
N ILE A 322 -11.52 -0.35 -6.25
CA ILE A 322 -12.99 -0.45 -6.06
C ILE A 322 -13.36 -1.82 -5.49
N PHE A 323 -12.73 -2.90 -5.97
CA PHE A 323 -12.98 -4.23 -5.47
C PHE A 323 -12.59 -4.38 -3.98
N LEU A 324 -11.47 -3.79 -3.54
CA LEU A 324 -11.11 -3.81 -2.10
C LEU A 324 -12.11 -3.05 -1.24
N GLN A 325 -12.58 -1.89 -1.71
CA GLN A 325 -13.58 -1.08 -1.00
C GLN A 325 -14.89 -1.86 -0.82
N ASP A 326 -15.34 -2.51 -1.90
CA ASP A 326 -16.54 -3.34 -1.89
C ASP A 326 -16.37 -4.59 -1.03
N LEU A 327 -15.20 -5.22 -1.10
CA LEU A 327 -14.84 -6.36 -0.26
C LEU A 327 -14.87 -6.00 1.22
N ASN A 328 -14.35 -4.84 1.61
CA ASN A 328 -14.35 -4.42 3.01
C ASN A 328 -15.77 -4.33 3.57
N ALA A 329 -16.66 -3.66 2.83
CA ALA A 329 -18.07 -3.58 3.20
C ALA A 329 -18.73 -4.97 3.24
N ALA A 330 -18.41 -5.85 2.28
CA ALA A 330 -18.93 -7.21 2.23
C ALA A 330 -18.51 -8.06 3.44
N LEU A 331 -17.25 -7.95 3.89
CA LEU A 331 -16.72 -8.64 5.06
C LEU A 331 -17.49 -8.26 6.34
N HIS A 332 -17.66 -6.96 6.60
CA HIS A 332 -18.41 -6.47 7.76
C HIS A 332 -19.91 -6.85 7.70
N ASN A 333 -20.50 -6.83 6.51
CA ASN A 333 -21.89 -7.24 6.30
C ASN A 333 -22.07 -8.76 6.35
N LYS A 334 -21.00 -9.54 6.18
CA LYS A 334 -21.02 -10.99 5.95
C LYS A 334 -21.92 -11.36 4.76
N ASP A 335 -21.84 -10.55 3.72
CA ASP A 335 -22.67 -10.63 2.53
C ASP A 335 -21.84 -10.29 1.29
N PHE A 336 -21.48 -11.34 0.53
CA PHE A 336 -20.69 -11.24 -0.69
C PHE A 336 -21.55 -11.14 -1.96
N SER A 337 -22.88 -11.01 -1.83
CA SER A 337 -23.80 -10.94 -2.98
C SER A 337 -23.52 -9.76 -3.92
N ILE A 338 -22.82 -8.71 -3.45
CA ILE A 338 -22.36 -7.61 -4.30
C ILE A 338 -21.50 -8.07 -5.49
N PHE A 339 -20.90 -9.26 -5.42
CA PHE A 339 -20.09 -9.82 -6.50
C PHE A 339 -20.88 -10.65 -7.51
N THR A 340 -22.15 -10.99 -7.26
CA THR A 340 -22.96 -11.83 -8.18
C THR A 340 -23.37 -11.09 -9.46
N GLU A 341 -23.43 -9.75 -9.43
CA GLU A 341 -23.92 -8.92 -10.54
C GLU A 341 -22.82 -8.44 -11.50
N THR A 342 -21.56 -8.85 -11.33
CA THR A 342 -20.45 -8.40 -12.21
C THR A 342 -20.23 -9.24 -13.48
N GLY A 343 -21.22 -10.05 -13.87
CA GLY A 343 -21.36 -10.51 -15.25
C GLY A 343 -22.15 -9.48 -16.07
N ASP A 344 -21.50 -8.80 -17.01
CA ASP A 344 -22.11 -8.00 -18.08
C ASP A 344 -23.02 -6.81 -17.70
N ARG A 345 -22.43 -5.78 -17.07
CA ARG A 345 -22.92 -4.39 -17.23
C ARG A 345 -21.80 -3.44 -17.64
N ARG A 346 -21.30 -3.59 -18.87
CA ARG A 346 -20.78 -2.44 -19.62
C ARG A 346 -21.95 -1.77 -20.32
N ALA A 347 -22.36 -0.61 -19.83
CA ALA A 347 -23.03 0.35 -20.69
C ALA A 347 -22.07 0.72 -21.84
N PRO A 348 -22.55 0.86 -23.10
CA PRO A 348 -21.70 1.27 -24.20
C PRO A 348 -21.31 2.74 -23.96
N VAL A 349 -20.11 2.97 -23.46
CA VAL A 349 -19.48 4.29 -23.56
C VAL A 349 -18.95 4.37 -24.99
N GLU A 350 -19.55 5.27 -25.76
CA GLU A 350 -19.06 5.65 -27.08
C GLU A 350 -17.56 5.97 -27.01
N SER A 351 -16.82 5.28 -27.87
CA SER A 351 -15.40 5.44 -28.12
C SER A 351 -15.04 6.90 -28.41
N SER A 352 -14.45 7.57 -27.43
CA SER A 352 -13.53 8.69 -27.66
C SER A 352 -12.75 8.97 -26.37
N ILE A 353 -11.66 8.24 -26.20
CA ILE A 353 -10.37 8.62 -25.61
C ILE A 353 -9.53 7.35 -25.65
N GLU A 354 -8.64 7.27 -26.64
CA GLU A 354 -7.43 6.46 -26.55
C GLU A 354 -6.60 7.04 -25.40
N SER A 355 -6.45 6.33 -24.28
CA SER A 355 -5.40 6.62 -23.30
C SER A 355 -5.22 5.45 -22.32
N GLU A 356 -4.10 4.75 -22.49
CA GLU A 356 -3.19 4.37 -21.41
C GLU A 356 -3.76 3.59 -20.22
N ALA A 357 -4.29 2.39 -20.47
CA ALA A 357 -4.43 1.36 -19.44
C ALA A 357 -4.52 -0.02 -20.09
N GLN A 358 -3.42 -0.51 -20.68
CA GLN A 358 -3.25 -1.91 -21.05
C GLN A 358 -1.82 -2.16 -21.54
N GLN A 359 -0.98 -2.68 -20.64
CA GLN A 359 -0.04 -3.81 -20.86
C GLN A 359 0.93 -3.90 -19.67
N TYR A 360 0.46 -4.51 -18.58
CA TYR A 360 1.32 -5.22 -17.64
C TYR A 360 0.80 -6.66 -17.58
N GLU A 361 1.18 -7.42 -18.60
CA GLU A 361 1.10 -8.87 -18.58
C GLU A 361 2.54 -9.37 -18.52
N VAL A 362 2.84 -10.22 -17.53
CA VAL A 362 4.08 -10.99 -17.46
C VAL A 362 4.10 -11.91 -18.69
N ALA A 363 4.71 -11.44 -19.77
CA ALA A 363 5.07 -12.27 -20.91
C ALA A 363 6.52 -12.71 -20.72
N ILE A 364 6.71 -13.93 -20.23
CA ILE A 364 7.92 -14.68 -20.56
C ILE A 364 7.82 -15.00 -22.07
N LEU A 365 8.74 -14.39 -22.83
CA LEU A 365 9.14 -14.67 -24.22
C LEU A 365 8.19 -14.20 -25.36
N SER A 366 8.42 -12.98 -25.83
CA SER A 366 8.52 -12.71 -27.28
C SER A 366 9.43 -11.49 -27.54
N ASP A 367 10.37 -11.62 -28.47
CA ASP A 367 11.41 -10.66 -28.87
C ASP A 367 10.90 -9.23 -29.11
N GLU A 368 10.82 -8.40 -28.07
CA GLU A 368 10.96 -6.95 -28.23
C GLU A 368 12.46 -6.62 -28.27
N PRO A 369 12.91 -5.75 -29.21
CA PRO A 369 14.31 -5.41 -29.34
C PRO A 369 14.78 -4.78 -28.03
N ARG A 370 15.66 -5.51 -27.33
CA ARG A 370 16.32 -5.08 -26.09
C ARG A 370 16.73 -3.61 -26.25
N PHE A 371 16.32 -2.75 -25.31
CA PHE A 371 16.73 -1.36 -25.28
C PHE A 371 18.26 -1.30 -25.10
N LEU A 372 18.99 -1.22 -26.22
CA LEU A 372 20.44 -1.27 -26.24
C LEU A 372 21.00 0.14 -26.12
N LEU A 373 21.58 0.45 -24.96
CA LEU A 373 22.24 1.74 -24.71
C LEU A 373 23.35 2.06 -25.72
N SER A 374 23.96 1.03 -26.31
CA SER A 374 24.98 1.19 -27.35
C SER A 374 24.49 1.86 -28.64
N ASN A 375 23.18 2.00 -28.82
CA ASN A 375 22.57 2.56 -30.02
C ASN A 375 22.05 4.01 -29.79
N ILE A 376 22.26 4.57 -28.61
CA ILE A 376 21.78 5.91 -28.23
C ILE A 376 22.81 6.96 -28.65
N GLU A 377 22.37 7.99 -29.40
CA GLU A 377 23.27 8.95 -30.05
C GLU A 377 24.12 9.77 -29.09
N TYR A 378 23.63 10.02 -27.87
CA TYR A 378 24.35 10.80 -26.86
C TYR A 378 25.13 9.93 -25.86
N LEU A 379 25.26 8.62 -26.11
CA LEU A 379 26.05 7.71 -25.30
C LEU A 379 27.19 7.12 -26.12
N SER A 380 28.43 7.27 -25.63
CA SER A 380 29.60 6.63 -26.21
C SER A 380 30.20 5.64 -25.21
N LYS A 381 30.57 4.43 -25.66
CA LYS A 381 31.18 3.44 -24.74
C LYS A 381 32.49 3.98 -24.18
N SER A 382 32.62 3.97 -22.85
CA SER A 382 33.84 4.37 -22.16
C SER A 382 34.85 3.22 -22.15
N GLU A 383 36.13 3.57 -22.17
CA GLU A 383 37.22 2.60 -21.92
C GLU A 383 37.38 2.31 -20.42
N ASP A 384 36.76 3.12 -19.55
CA ASP A 384 36.80 2.95 -18.10
C ASP A 384 35.96 1.74 -17.67
N LYS A 385 36.65 0.75 -17.06
CA LYS A 385 36.05 -0.51 -16.64
C LYS A 385 35.83 -0.54 -15.14
N LEU A 386 34.57 -0.45 -14.74
CA LEU A 386 34.13 -0.93 -13.44
C LEU A 386 33.70 -2.39 -13.60
N GLU A 387 34.26 -3.28 -12.79
CA GLU A 387 33.95 -4.72 -12.87
C GLU A 387 32.45 -4.96 -12.64
N GLY A 388 31.82 -5.74 -13.51
CA GLY A 388 30.38 -6.01 -13.46
C GLY A 388 29.49 -4.99 -14.20
N PHE A 389 30.06 -3.95 -14.81
CA PHE A 389 29.31 -2.91 -15.51
C PHE A 389 29.81 -2.65 -16.95
N ASN A 390 28.88 -2.31 -17.83
CA ASN A 390 29.18 -1.59 -19.07
C ASN A 390 29.12 -0.08 -18.77
N THR A 391 30.15 0.65 -19.18
CA THR A 391 30.30 2.07 -18.88
C THR A 391 30.11 2.90 -20.15
N TYR A 392 29.32 3.96 -20.05
CA TYR A 392 29.01 4.87 -21.14
C TYR A 392 29.28 6.32 -20.72
N LEU A 393 30.04 7.04 -21.53
CA LEU A 393 30.16 8.48 -21.46
C LEU A 393 28.86 9.11 -21.97
N ILE A 394 28.42 10.17 -21.30
CA ILE A 394 27.25 10.95 -21.72
C ILE A 394 27.75 12.19 -22.47
N ASP A 395 27.58 12.18 -23.79
CA ASP A 395 28.11 13.21 -24.66
C ASP A 395 27.52 14.59 -24.33
N GLY A 396 28.37 15.58 -24.10
CA GLY A 396 27.94 16.93 -23.73
C GLY A 396 27.78 17.17 -22.22
N LEU A 397 27.98 16.17 -21.35
CA LEU A 397 28.14 16.38 -19.91
C LEU A 397 29.62 16.51 -19.54
N ILE A 398 29.98 17.61 -18.87
CA ILE A 398 31.34 17.85 -18.38
C ILE A 398 31.32 17.93 -16.85
N PRO A 399 31.84 16.91 -16.14
CA PRO A 399 31.94 16.96 -14.68
C PRO A 399 32.99 17.99 -14.24
N ASN A 400 32.82 18.55 -13.04
CA ASN A 400 33.86 19.35 -12.40
C ASN A 400 34.93 18.44 -11.79
N ALA A 401 36.12 19.00 -11.53
CA ALA A 401 37.25 18.24 -10.99
C ALA A 401 36.87 17.49 -9.69
N GLY A 402 37.13 16.17 -9.68
CA GLY A 402 36.81 15.28 -8.55
C GLY A 402 35.44 14.58 -8.66
N PHE A 403 34.68 14.83 -9.73
CA PHE A 403 33.42 14.14 -10.04
C PHE A 403 33.53 13.33 -11.33
N ASN A 404 32.73 12.28 -11.42
CA ASN A 404 32.48 11.51 -12.62
C ASN A 404 31.06 11.81 -13.16
N ALA A 405 30.81 11.53 -14.44
CA ALA A 405 29.55 11.75 -15.14
C ALA A 405 29.29 10.64 -16.17
N GLU A 406 29.49 9.39 -15.74
CA GLU A 406 29.31 8.21 -16.58
C GLU A 406 28.02 7.48 -16.22
N LEU A 407 27.41 6.86 -17.23
CA LEU A 407 26.28 5.95 -17.07
C LEU A 407 26.81 4.52 -16.99
N LEU A 408 26.40 3.79 -15.96
CA LEU A 408 26.73 2.39 -15.76
C LEU A 408 25.51 1.53 -15.98
N GLU A 409 25.70 0.40 -16.64
CA GLU A 409 24.70 -0.62 -16.92
C GLU A 409 25.19 -1.96 -16.35
N THR A 410 24.37 -2.64 -15.56
CA THR A 410 24.72 -3.97 -15.04
C THR A 410 24.91 -4.99 -16.16
N GLN A 411 25.96 -5.82 -16.07
CA GLN A 411 26.23 -6.88 -17.06
C GLN A 411 25.36 -8.14 -16.88
N ASP A 412 24.42 -8.14 -15.92
CA ASP A 412 23.54 -9.27 -15.63
C ASP A 412 22.49 -9.47 -16.74
N SER A 413 22.27 -10.73 -17.13
CA SER A 413 21.37 -11.08 -18.25
C SER A 413 19.90 -10.93 -17.93
N ASP A 414 19.55 -10.98 -16.64
CA ASP A 414 18.16 -11.15 -16.20
C ASP A 414 17.52 -9.82 -15.76
N PHE A 415 18.33 -8.79 -15.48
CA PHE A 415 17.86 -7.45 -15.13
C PHE A 415 18.89 -6.35 -15.47
N THR A 416 18.45 -5.34 -16.24
CA THR A 416 19.27 -4.19 -16.60
C THR A 416 19.00 -3.03 -15.64
N GLN A 417 19.93 -2.78 -14.72
CA GLN A 417 19.86 -1.63 -13.81
C GLN A 417 20.86 -0.56 -14.24
N LEU A 418 20.40 0.69 -14.30
CA LEU A 418 21.24 1.84 -14.64
C LEU A 418 21.65 2.64 -13.41
N PHE A 419 22.88 3.12 -13.42
CA PHE A 419 23.43 4.00 -12.39
C PHE A 419 24.15 5.18 -13.02
N TYR A 420 23.98 6.37 -12.44
CA TYR A 420 24.82 7.52 -12.74
C TYR A 420 26.01 7.53 -11.78
N TRP A 421 27.22 7.38 -12.30
CA TRP A 421 28.44 7.34 -11.50
C TRP A 421 28.94 8.74 -11.19
N LEU A 422 28.83 9.14 -9.92
CA LEU A 422 29.10 10.50 -9.48
C LEU A 422 30.55 10.70 -8.99
N ILE A 423 31.13 9.71 -8.30
CA ILE A 423 32.49 9.81 -7.75
C ILE A 423 33.18 8.45 -7.90
N ASP A 424 34.31 8.42 -8.62
CA ASP A 424 35.24 7.29 -8.58
C ASP A 424 36.20 7.45 -7.40
N ARG A 425 36.17 6.50 -6.46
CA ARG A 425 37.07 6.49 -5.30
C ARG A 425 38.39 5.76 -5.58
N ARG A 426 38.50 5.04 -6.71
CA ARG A 426 39.71 4.32 -7.13
C ARG A 426 40.75 5.27 -7.74
N ALA A 427 40.30 6.41 -8.28
CA ALA A 427 41.19 7.47 -8.74
C ALA A 427 41.69 8.32 -7.54
N ASP A 428 42.99 8.63 -7.50
CA ASP A 428 43.68 9.41 -6.43
C ASP A 428 43.09 10.83 -6.15
N ASN A 429 42.05 11.22 -6.89
CA ASN A 429 41.37 12.51 -6.80
C ASN A 429 40.00 12.46 -6.10
N GLY A 430 39.51 11.29 -5.68
CA GLY A 430 38.20 11.09 -5.05
C GLY A 430 38.08 11.69 -3.64
N LYS A 431 37.95 13.01 -3.51
CA LYS A 431 37.81 13.69 -2.21
C LYS A 431 36.35 13.78 -1.76
N TYR A 432 35.92 12.82 -0.94
CA TYR A 432 34.67 12.96 -0.17
C TYR A 432 34.89 13.88 1.05
N LYS A 433 34.45 15.14 0.99
CA LYS A 433 34.43 16.04 2.15
C LYS A 433 33.07 15.93 2.84
N GLY A 434 33.00 15.90 4.17
CA GLY A 434 31.73 15.68 4.91
C GLY A 434 30.53 16.54 4.50
N LYS A 435 30.75 17.74 3.94
CA LYS A 435 29.68 18.58 3.38
C LYS A 435 28.96 17.94 2.19
N ILE A 436 29.65 17.19 1.34
CA ILE A 436 29.06 16.59 0.14
C ILE A 436 28.02 15.52 0.48
N GLY A 437 28.21 14.76 1.57
CA GLY A 437 27.23 13.79 2.02
C GLY A 437 25.92 14.45 2.46
N ILE A 438 26.02 15.58 3.17
CA ILE A 438 24.86 16.39 3.57
C ILE A 438 24.15 16.93 2.32
N ASP A 439 24.92 17.45 1.36
CA ASP A 439 24.35 18.00 0.14
C ASP A 439 23.68 16.90 -0.73
N LEU A 440 24.23 15.68 -0.78
CA LEU A 440 23.61 14.54 -1.46
C LEU A 440 22.34 14.05 -0.76
N LEU A 441 22.29 14.07 0.58
CA LEU A 441 21.06 13.78 1.33
C LEU A 441 19.98 14.82 1.03
N GLN A 442 20.35 16.09 0.86
CA GLN A 442 19.41 17.13 0.47
C GLN A 442 18.94 16.97 -0.99
N ILE A 443 19.82 16.52 -1.89
CA ILE A 443 19.40 16.19 -3.26
C ILE A 443 18.48 14.97 -3.26
N GLN A 444 18.76 13.96 -2.43
CA GLN A 444 17.93 12.75 -2.32
C GLN A 444 16.47 13.07 -1.97
N SER A 445 16.21 14.10 -1.15
CA SER A 445 14.83 14.54 -0.85
C SER A 445 14.13 15.26 -2.01
N ASN A 446 14.87 15.72 -3.02
CA ASN A 446 14.34 16.41 -4.19
C ASN A 446 14.22 15.50 -5.42
N LEU A 447 14.81 14.31 -5.37
CA LEU A 447 14.68 13.30 -6.42
C LEU A 447 13.43 12.44 -6.20
N PRO A 448 12.82 11.91 -7.27
CA PRO A 448 11.74 10.93 -7.15
C PRO A 448 12.19 9.69 -6.35
N LEU A 449 11.24 8.98 -5.72
CA LEU A 449 11.50 7.88 -4.78
C LEU A 449 12.33 6.71 -5.37
N ASP A 450 12.27 6.51 -6.69
CA ASP A 450 12.98 5.42 -7.37
C ASP A 450 14.48 5.71 -7.58
N TYR A 451 14.91 6.96 -7.35
CA TYR A 451 16.29 7.36 -7.40
C TYR A 451 16.94 7.16 -6.04
N ARG A 452 18.13 6.59 -6.00
CA ARG A 452 18.82 6.36 -4.73
C ARG A 452 20.31 6.57 -4.84
N PHE A 453 20.88 7.42 -3.99
CA PHE A 453 22.32 7.45 -3.82
C PHE A 453 22.81 6.21 -3.08
N GLU A 454 23.79 5.54 -3.68
CA GLU A 454 24.45 4.36 -3.15
C GLU A 454 25.95 4.63 -3.04
N VAL A 455 26.56 4.10 -1.98
CA VAL A 455 27.97 4.33 -1.67
C VAL A 455 28.61 3.01 -1.32
N ASP A 456 29.67 2.66 -2.04
CA ASP A 456 30.46 1.47 -1.77
C ASP A 456 31.98 1.77 -1.82
N ALA A 457 32.79 0.71 -1.94
CA ALA A 457 34.23 0.81 -2.05
C ALA A 457 34.71 1.40 -3.40
N SER A 458 33.92 1.26 -4.46
CA SER A 458 34.21 1.73 -5.81
C SER A 458 33.83 3.19 -6.02
N GLY A 459 32.80 3.70 -5.33
CA GLY A 459 32.35 5.06 -5.57
C GLY A 459 31.09 5.52 -4.88
N VAL A 460 30.57 6.64 -5.41
CA VAL A 460 29.22 7.14 -5.13
C VAL A 460 28.44 7.09 -6.43
N PHE A 461 27.27 6.45 -6.38
CA PHE A 461 26.40 6.20 -7.52
C PHE A 461 25.01 6.73 -7.22
N LEU A 462 24.28 7.12 -8.27
CA LEU A 462 22.86 7.36 -8.21
C LEU A 462 22.16 6.28 -9.02
N ARG A 463 21.48 5.36 -8.34
CA ARG A 463 20.62 4.37 -8.99
C ARG A 463 19.47 5.10 -9.68
N LEU A 464 19.27 4.80 -10.96
CA LEU A 464 18.18 5.35 -11.78
C LEU A 464 16.95 4.43 -11.73
N PRO A 465 15.76 4.91 -12.12
CA PRO A 465 14.56 4.09 -12.16
C PRO A 465 14.73 2.83 -13.04
N PRO A 466 14.14 1.69 -12.68
CA PRO A 466 14.31 0.42 -13.39
C PRO A 466 13.55 0.34 -14.73
N ASN A 467 12.59 1.24 -14.98
CA ASN A 467 11.67 1.21 -16.11
C ASN A 467 12.05 2.21 -17.22
N ILE A 468 13.32 2.22 -17.63
CA ILE A 468 13.80 3.09 -18.71
C ILE A 468 13.72 2.32 -20.01
N HIS A 469 12.70 2.61 -20.82
CA HIS A 469 12.36 1.79 -21.99
C HIS A 469 12.75 2.44 -23.32
N ASN A 470 13.10 3.73 -23.32
CA ASN A 470 13.49 4.43 -24.54
C ASN A 470 14.47 5.59 -24.28
N GLU A 471 15.06 6.07 -25.37
CA GLU A 471 16.04 7.15 -25.39
C GLU A 471 15.46 8.46 -24.83
N ILE A 472 14.21 8.78 -25.15
CA ILE A 472 13.58 10.04 -24.71
C ILE A 472 13.46 10.06 -23.18
N GLN A 473 12.99 8.95 -22.59
CA GLN A 473 12.89 8.79 -21.14
C GLN A 473 14.27 8.87 -20.48
N LEU A 474 15.27 8.16 -21.00
CA LEU A 474 16.63 8.22 -20.46
C LEU A 474 17.18 9.65 -20.51
N LYS A 475 16.95 10.39 -21.60
CA LYS A 475 17.40 11.77 -21.73
C LYS A 475 16.72 12.71 -20.72
N GLN A 476 15.42 12.56 -20.49
CA GLN A 476 14.69 13.32 -19.47
C GLN A 476 15.24 13.07 -18.07
N ILE A 477 15.49 11.80 -17.74
CA ILE A 477 16.07 11.36 -16.46
C ILE A 477 17.47 11.97 -16.28
N LEU A 478 18.34 11.84 -17.27
CA LEU A 478 19.70 12.39 -17.21
C LEU A 478 19.70 13.92 -17.11
N THR A 479 18.72 14.59 -17.73
CA THR A 479 18.54 16.05 -17.61
C THR A 479 18.15 16.43 -16.18
N LEU A 480 17.19 15.73 -15.59
CA LEU A 480 16.79 15.95 -14.19
C LEU A 480 17.98 15.74 -13.24
N VAL A 481 18.70 14.62 -13.40
CA VAL A 481 19.89 14.30 -12.61
C VAL A 481 20.96 15.38 -12.76
N LYS A 482 21.19 15.85 -13.98
CA LYS A 482 22.13 16.95 -14.27
C LYS A 482 21.75 18.23 -13.51
N ASP A 483 20.48 18.62 -13.55
CA ASP A 483 20.01 19.84 -12.92
C ASP A 483 20.16 19.79 -11.39
N GLN A 484 19.82 18.64 -10.79
CA GLN A 484 19.98 18.42 -9.35
C GLN A 484 21.47 18.39 -8.94
N LEU A 485 22.33 17.72 -9.71
CA LEU A 485 23.76 17.63 -9.43
C LEU A 485 24.53 18.92 -9.73
N SER A 486 23.97 19.83 -10.54
CA SER A 486 24.53 21.15 -10.76
C SER A 486 24.49 22.02 -9.49
N ILE A 487 23.53 21.77 -8.58
CA ILE A 487 23.41 22.46 -7.28
C ILE A 487 24.65 22.24 -6.42
N VAL A 488 25.20 21.02 -6.43
CA VAL A 488 26.43 20.65 -5.71
C VAL A 488 27.71 20.89 -6.50
N LYS A 489 27.58 21.55 -7.67
CA LYS A 489 28.69 21.79 -8.60
C LYS A 489 29.39 20.49 -9.02
N ALA A 490 28.67 19.37 -9.08
CA ALA A 490 29.22 18.14 -9.64
C ALA A 490 29.40 18.26 -11.16
N ILE A 491 28.51 19.01 -11.83
CA ILE A 491 28.55 19.24 -13.27
C ILE A 491 28.86 20.70 -13.58
N ASN A 492 29.66 20.93 -14.62
CA ASN A 492 29.97 22.26 -15.11
C ASN A 492 28.87 22.78 -16.05
N ALA A 493 27.80 23.33 -15.51
CA ALA A 493 26.65 23.82 -16.29
C ALA A 493 27.00 24.84 -17.40
N ARG A 494 28.15 25.52 -17.33
CA ARG A 494 28.61 26.46 -18.38
C ARG A 494 29.31 25.78 -19.55
N LYS A 495 29.87 24.59 -19.32
CA LYS A 495 30.62 23.82 -20.33
C LYS A 495 29.80 22.64 -20.86
N SER A 496 28.85 22.12 -20.07
CA SER A 496 27.95 21.05 -20.50
C SER A 496 26.91 21.58 -21.49
N SER A 497 26.84 20.96 -22.67
CA SER A 497 25.84 21.24 -23.72
C SER A 497 24.69 20.24 -23.75
N PHE A 498 24.70 19.26 -22.84
CA PHE A 498 23.69 18.21 -22.72
C PHE A 498 22.28 18.75 -22.45
#